data_AF-A0A2E0HAG8-F1
#
_entry.id   AF-A0A2E0HAG8-F1
#
_cell.length_a   1.000
_cell.length_b   1.000
_cell.length_c   1.000
_cell.angle_alpha   90.00
_cell.angle_beta   90.00
_cell.angle_gamma   90.00
#
_symmetry.space_group_name_H-M   'P 1'
#
loop_
_entity.id
_entity.type
_entity.pdbx_description
1 polymer ?
#
loop_
_entity_poly.entity_id
_entity_poly.type
_entity_poly.pdbx_seq_one_letter_code
_entity_poly.pdbx_strand_id
1 'polypeptide(L)'
;MSSSLFDRIRPYRDREVPAVVQRLVESDDLVQAMIHVQYPLAQRYLEKPLTRFVRYRIEKNLRGIQTVEEFQQRMRRFLEGTIEKSITEFTFAGQEHLQASVPYVFISNHRDITLDSALLNYALVQAGLDTAEIAIGDNLLTNPLISDLLRLNKSFVVNRSVTGVKAKYQALTELSHYINQASAEGRSIWIAQREGRAKDGFDITDPAILKMLHLWPRKQGVSFADTMARLNLVPVSISYEYDPCDGLKAAELQARAEADYVKRDGEDVESILRGIALPKGRVHIEIGAPLQERYADSEALARALDAQIIKNYRVFPPALLAIEHLLNLGKAMQSLRDDSMARLQAVAQQAGEALSGVDSQELARQAADFSSRLAHYPAQLQRYMLEMYANPLLNKYDYASN
;
A
#
# COMPACT_ATOMS: atom_id res chain seq x y z
N MET A 1 -4.09 35.89 3.70
CA MET A 1 -3.86 35.05 2.51
C MET A 1 -5.15 34.31 2.20
N SER A 2 -5.69 34.45 0.99
CA SER A 2 -6.90 33.73 0.58
C SER A 2 -6.60 32.23 0.60
N SER A 3 -7.32 31.46 1.43
CA SER A 3 -7.25 29.99 1.43
C SER A 3 -7.72 29.51 0.06
N SER A 4 -6.88 28.80 -0.67
CA SER A 4 -7.30 28.13 -1.90
C SER A 4 -8.31 27.02 -1.58
N LEU A 5 -9.15 26.66 -2.56
CA LEU A 5 -10.29 25.74 -2.41
C LEU A 5 -9.93 24.39 -1.77
N PHE A 6 -8.68 23.94 -1.88
CA PHE A 6 -8.22 22.62 -1.42
C PHE A 6 -7.05 22.66 -0.43
N ASP A 7 -6.71 23.82 0.17
CA ASP A 7 -5.52 23.96 1.01
C ASP A 7 -5.43 22.94 2.16
N ARG A 8 -6.57 22.44 2.62
CA ARG A 8 -6.67 21.43 3.68
C ARG A 8 -6.29 20.01 3.23
N ILE A 9 -6.47 19.70 1.95
CA ILE A 9 -6.29 18.33 1.44
C ILE A 9 -5.14 18.20 0.45
N ARG A 10 -4.77 19.25 -0.28
CA ARG A 10 -3.76 19.16 -1.34
C ARG A 10 -2.34 18.90 -0.80
N PRO A 11 -1.42 18.39 -1.64
CA PRO A 11 0.00 18.37 -1.35
C PRO A 11 0.59 19.77 -1.23
N TYR A 12 1.82 19.86 -0.71
CA TYR A 12 2.54 21.13 -0.65
C TYR A 12 2.92 21.62 -2.05
N ARG A 13 3.01 22.94 -2.19
CA ARG A 13 3.57 23.64 -3.36
C ARG A 13 4.97 24.13 -3.03
N ASP A 14 5.78 24.41 -4.04
CA ASP A 14 7.19 24.83 -3.89
C ASP A 14 7.37 25.99 -2.90
N ARG A 15 6.48 26.99 -2.93
CA ARG A 15 6.52 28.13 -1.99
C ARG A 15 6.40 27.74 -0.51
N GLU A 16 5.84 26.58 -0.20
CA GLU A 16 5.64 26.07 1.16
C GLU A 16 6.82 25.19 1.62
N VAL A 17 7.63 24.68 0.68
CA VAL A 17 8.68 23.69 0.93
C VAL A 17 9.74 24.19 1.93
N PRO A 18 10.34 25.41 1.78
CA PRO A 18 11.39 25.84 2.69
C PRO A 18 10.94 25.88 4.16
N ALA A 19 9.70 26.33 4.42
CA ALA A 19 9.14 26.40 5.76
C ALA A 19 8.86 25.01 6.34
N VAL A 20 8.42 24.05 5.51
CA VAL A 20 8.19 22.65 5.94
C VAL A 20 9.52 21.95 6.23
N VAL A 21 10.51 22.11 5.36
CA VAL A 21 11.85 21.55 5.54
C VAL A 21 12.49 22.05 6.84
N GLN A 22 12.35 23.34 7.16
CA GLN A 22 12.86 23.90 8.41
C GLN A 22 12.22 23.21 9.63
N ARG A 23 10.89 23.04 9.65
CA ARG A 23 10.20 22.34 10.76
C ARG A 23 10.68 20.89 10.92
N LEU A 24 10.88 20.18 9.81
CA LEU A 24 11.37 18.80 9.84
C LEU A 24 12.78 18.71 10.43
N VAL A 25 13.66 19.65 10.05
CA VAL A 25 15.02 19.74 10.57
C VAL A 25 15.05 20.04 12.07
N GLU A 26 14.17 20.92 12.54
CA GLU A 26 14.11 21.34 13.95
C GLU A 26 13.49 20.27 14.86
N SER A 27 12.71 19.34 14.31
CA SER A 27 11.98 18.33 15.07
C SER A 27 12.87 17.34 15.84
N ASP A 28 12.72 17.31 17.17
CA ASP A 28 13.31 16.25 18.01
C ASP A 28 12.64 14.89 17.79
N ASP A 29 11.32 14.84 17.60
CA ASP A 29 10.58 13.59 17.43
C ASP A 29 11.02 12.83 16.15
N LEU A 30 11.30 13.55 15.05
CA LEU A 30 11.84 12.94 13.84
C LEU A 30 13.21 12.29 14.11
N VAL A 31 14.08 12.98 14.84
CA VAL A 31 15.40 12.47 15.20
C VAL A 31 15.28 11.22 16.08
N GLN A 32 14.40 11.25 17.08
CA GLN A 32 14.19 10.11 17.98
C GLN A 32 13.58 8.91 17.24
N ALA A 33 12.59 9.12 16.38
CA ALA A 33 12.00 8.06 15.56
C ALA A 33 13.05 7.39 14.66
N MET A 34 13.92 8.18 14.01
CA MET A 34 15.01 7.64 13.19
C MET A 34 16.03 6.84 14.00
N ILE A 35 16.35 7.26 15.23
CA ILE A 35 17.26 6.52 16.12
C ILE A 35 16.66 5.19 16.53
N HIS A 36 15.41 5.18 16.99
CA HIS A 36 14.73 3.98 17.47
C HIS A 36 14.68 2.88 16.41
N VAL A 37 14.56 3.27 15.15
CA VAL A 37 14.42 2.34 14.02
C VAL A 37 15.76 1.87 13.49
N GLN A 38 16.72 2.79 13.31
CA GLN A 38 18.02 2.45 12.73
C GLN A 38 18.95 1.79 13.75
N TYR A 39 18.74 2.08 15.05
CA TYR A 39 19.57 1.59 16.14
C TYR A 39 18.70 1.06 17.29
N PRO A 40 17.86 0.03 17.06
CA PRO A 40 16.94 -0.49 18.07
C PRO A 40 17.64 -1.08 19.30
N LEU A 41 18.91 -1.45 19.16
CA LEU A 41 19.77 -1.98 20.23
C LEU A 41 20.71 -0.91 20.83
N ALA A 42 20.51 0.37 20.50
CA ALA A 42 21.35 1.44 21.02
C ALA A 42 21.25 1.52 22.56
N GLN A 43 22.40 1.54 23.22
CA GLN A 43 22.45 1.70 24.67
C GLN A 43 22.18 3.17 25.07
N ARG A 44 21.44 3.38 26.17
CA ARG A 44 20.94 4.72 26.59
C ARG A 44 22.00 5.82 26.66
N TYR A 45 23.25 5.49 26.97
CA TYR A 45 24.33 6.48 27.03
C TYR A 45 24.78 7.01 25.65
N LEU A 46 24.46 6.30 24.55
CA LEU A 46 24.73 6.73 23.18
C LEU A 46 23.61 7.63 22.61
N GLU A 47 22.48 7.80 23.29
CA GLU A 47 21.33 8.55 22.78
C GLU A 47 21.69 10.00 22.40
N LYS A 48 22.45 10.71 23.24
CA LYS A 48 22.86 12.10 22.97
C LYS A 48 23.80 12.25 21.77
N PRO A 49 24.91 11.48 21.64
CA PRO A 49 25.74 11.55 20.44
C PRO A 49 24.99 11.06 19.19
N LEU A 50 24.14 10.03 19.29
CA LEU A 50 23.27 9.59 18.19
C LEU A 50 22.30 10.69 17.75
N THR A 51 21.66 11.38 18.68
CA THR A 51 20.75 12.52 18.41
C THR A 51 21.45 13.60 17.62
N ARG A 52 22.66 14.01 18.04
CA ARG A 52 23.44 15.02 17.30
C ARG A 52 23.84 14.54 15.91
N PHE A 53 24.28 13.29 15.80
CA PHE A 53 24.69 12.71 14.52
C PHE A 53 23.52 12.57 13.53
N VAL A 54 22.38 12.06 14.00
CA VAL A 54 21.17 11.89 13.19
C VAL A 54 20.61 13.25 12.79
N ARG A 55 20.54 14.23 13.70
CA ARG A 55 20.15 15.61 13.38
C ARG A 55 21.02 16.21 12.29
N TYR A 56 22.35 16.14 12.44
CA TYR A 56 23.29 16.61 11.42
C TYR A 56 23.08 15.91 10.08
N ARG A 57 22.78 14.61 10.08
CA ARG A 57 22.50 13.84 8.86
C ARG A 57 21.19 14.28 8.21
N ILE A 58 20.13 14.54 8.98
CA ILE A 58 18.85 15.06 8.47
C ILE A 58 19.07 16.46 7.86
N GLU A 59 19.71 17.36 8.60
CA GLU A 59 20.09 18.70 8.13
C GLU A 59 20.85 18.63 6.82
N LYS A 60 21.92 17.83 6.76
CA LYS A 60 22.72 17.67 5.54
C LYS A 60 21.92 17.10 4.37
N ASN A 61 20.96 16.21 4.63
CA ASN A 61 20.15 15.59 3.58
C ASN A 61 19.05 16.51 3.04
N LEU A 62 18.47 17.34 3.90
CA LEU A 62 17.38 18.26 3.55
C LEU A 62 17.87 19.67 3.17
N ARG A 63 19.14 20.00 3.46
CA ARG A 63 19.74 21.28 3.11
C ARG A 63 19.67 21.54 1.61
N GLY A 64 19.17 22.72 1.26
CA GLY A 64 19.10 23.19 -0.12
C GLY A 64 17.83 22.78 -0.87
N ILE A 65 16.93 21.99 -0.26
CA ILE A 65 15.64 21.66 -0.87
C ILE A 65 14.72 22.89 -0.81
N GLN A 66 14.35 23.41 -1.97
CA GLN A 66 13.46 24.55 -2.17
C GLN A 66 12.18 24.18 -2.93
N THR A 67 12.17 23.06 -3.65
CA THR A 67 11.02 22.61 -4.45
C THR A 67 10.55 21.20 -4.07
N VAL A 68 9.30 20.88 -4.43
CA VAL A 68 8.72 19.55 -4.26
C VAL A 68 9.50 18.53 -5.09
N GLU A 69 9.95 18.94 -6.28
CA GLU A 69 10.74 18.08 -7.16
C GLU A 69 12.09 17.70 -6.54
N GLU A 70 12.82 18.65 -5.95
CA GLU A 70 14.08 18.37 -5.27
C GLU A 70 13.90 17.42 -4.08
N PHE A 71 12.79 17.57 -3.34
CA PHE A 71 12.43 16.65 -2.28
C PHE A 71 12.15 15.24 -2.81
N GLN A 72 11.35 15.11 -3.86
CA GLN A 72 11.05 13.85 -4.55
C GLN A 72 12.32 13.15 -5.05
N GLN A 73 13.27 13.89 -5.63
CA GLN A 73 14.57 13.34 -6.03
C GLN A 73 15.37 12.80 -4.84
N ARG A 74 15.26 13.44 -3.66
CA ARG A 74 15.89 12.97 -2.43
C ARG A 74 15.22 11.70 -1.91
N MET A 75 13.89 11.65 -1.93
CA MET A 75 13.10 10.49 -1.57
C MET A 75 13.33 9.31 -2.51
N ARG A 76 13.53 9.55 -3.81
CA ARG A 76 13.91 8.53 -4.78
C ARG A 76 15.22 7.84 -4.39
N ARG A 77 16.27 8.61 -4.09
CA ARG A 77 17.55 8.03 -3.63
C ARG A 77 17.41 7.23 -2.34
N PHE A 78 16.53 7.67 -1.43
CA PHE A 78 16.24 6.93 -0.21
C PHE A 78 15.52 5.61 -0.50
N LEU A 79 14.55 5.64 -1.42
CA LEU A 79 13.81 4.46 -1.85
C LEU A 79 14.71 3.46 -2.58
N GLU A 80 15.60 3.92 -3.45
CA GLU A 80 16.63 3.08 -4.11
C GLU A 80 17.44 2.31 -3.07
N GLY A 81 17.97 3.00 -2.05
CA GLY A 81 18.68 2.34 -0.96
C GLY A 81 17.81 1.43 -0.08
N THR A 82 16.49 1.65 -0.05
CA THR A 82 15.54 0.75 0.65
C THR A 82 15.30 -0.51 -0.17
N ILE A 83 15.13 -0.38 -1.49
CA ILE A 83 15.01 -1.50 -2.43
C ILE A 83 16.27 -2.38 -2.31
N GLU A 84 17.46 -1.79 -2.46
CA GLU A 84 18.74 -2.52 -2.40
C GLU A 84 18.95 -3.31 -1.11
N LYS A 85 18.45 -2.81 0.04
CA LYS A 85 18.69 -3.41 1.35
C LYS A 85 17.62 -4.40 1.80
N SER A 86 16.39 -4.22 1.34
CA SER A 86 15.23 -4.89 1.92
C SER A 86 14.39 -5.67 0.91
N ILE A 87 14.67 -5.55 -0.38
CA ILE A 87 13.99 -6.26 -1.46
C ILE A 87 15.04 -7.07 -2.22
N THR A 88 14.87 -8.39 -2.25
CA THR A 88 15.78 -9.32 -2.93
C THR A 88 15.73 -9.15 -4.44
N GLU A 89 14.53 -8.91 -4.98
CA GLU A 89 14.30 -8.66 -6.40
C GLU A 89 13.11 -7.71 -6.53
N PHE A 90 13.30 -6.57 -7.19
CA PHE A 90 12.21 -5.67 -7.54
C PHE A 90 11.98 -5.73 -9.05
N THR A 91 10.75 -6.07 -9.45
CA THR A 91 10.36 -6.12 -10.87
C THR A 91 9.08 -5.33 -11.09
N PHE A 92 8.93 -4.76 -12.27
CA PHE A 92 7.68 -4.14 -12.70
C PHE A 92 7.44 -4.41 -14.18
N ALA A 93 6.17 -4.45 -14.58
CA ALA A 93 5.76 -4.65 -15.97
C ALA A 93 4.42 -3.95 -16.26
N GLY A 94 4.01 -3.92 -17.52
CA GLY A 94 2.75 -3.33 -17.98
C GLY A 94 2.83 -1.81 -18.24
N GLN A 95 4.02 -1.22 -18.18
CA GLN A 95 4.22 0.21 -18.50
C GLN A 95 3.90 0.55 -19.96
N GLU A 96 3.94 -0.43 -20.86
CA GLU A 96 3.57 -0.29 -22.27
C GLU A 96 2.10 0.08 -22.48
N HIS A 97 1.25 -0.12 -21.46
CA HIS A 97 -0.14 0.30 -21.48
C HIS A 97 -0.32 1.81 -21.24
N LEU A 98 0.74 2.50 -20.81
CA LEU A 98 0.71 3.89 -20.39
C LEU A 98 1.33 4.82 -21.45
N GLN A 99 0.82 6.05 -21.51
CA GLN A 99 1.30 7.09 -22.40
C GLN A 99 1.81 8.28 -21.58
N ALA A 100 2.92 8.86 -22.02
CA ALA A 100 3.44 10.09 -21.43
C ALA A 100 2.42 11.23 -21.55
N SER A 101 2.37 12.11 -20.54
CA SER A 101 1.46 13.26 -20.46
C SER A 101 -0.05 12.92 -20.44
N VAL A 102 -0.42 11.64 -20.31
CA VAL A 102 -1.79 11.22 -20.03
C VAL A 102 -1.95 11.02 -18.53
N PRO A 103 -2.92 11.70 -17.88
CA PRO A 103 -3.20 11.49 -16.46
C PRO A 103 -3.98 10.18 -16.27
N TYR A 104 -3.56 9.40 -15.28
CA TYR A 104 -4.19 8.15 -14.88
C TYR A 104 -4.59 8.18 -13.41
N VAL A 105 -5.70 7.52 -13.07
CA VAL A 105 -6.03 7.17 -11.69
C VAL A 105 -5.70 5.70 -11.49
N PHE A 106 -4.55 5.46 -10.88
CA PHE A 106 -4.09 4.14 -10.49
C PHE A 106 -4.87 3.65 -9.25
N ILE A 107 -5.45 2.45 -9.36
CA ILE A 107 -6.17 1.79 -8.28
C ILE A 107 -5.46 0.47 -7.99
N SER A 108 -4.97 0.29 -6.76
CA SER A 108 -4.22 -0.92 -6.39
C SER A 108 -4.75 -1.63 -5.16
N ASN A 109 -4.40 -2.91 -5.04
CA ASN A 109 -4.41 -3.57 -3.74
C ASN A 109 -3.42 -2.85 -2.80
N HIS A 110 -3.57 -3.03 -1.48
CA HIS A 110 -2.81 -2.26 -0.50
C HIS A 110 -2.30 -3.16 0.64
N ARG A 111 -0.99 -3.39 0.68
CA ARG A 111 -0.31 -4.29 1.61
C ARG A 111 0.55 -3.50 2.60
N ASP A 112 1.27 -2.49 2.15
CA ASP A 112 2.11 -1.62 2.98
C ASP A 112 1.58 -0.19 3.02
N ILE A 113 1.61 0.49 4.16
CA ILE A 113 1.03 1.85 4.33
C ILE A 113 1.65 2.86 3.35
N THR A 114 2.97 2.83 3.15
CA THR A 114 3.66 3.88 2.38
C THR A 114 4.42 3.33 1.19
N LEU A 115 4.97 2.12 1.32
CA LEU A 115 5.88 1.57 0.33
C LEU A 115 5.16 1.23 -0.99
N ASP A 116 3.89 0.85 -0.94
CA ASP A 116 3.08 0.55 -2.13
C ASP A 116 3.10 1.69 -3.15
N SER A 117 2.68 2.88 -2.71
CA SER A 117 2.65 4.09 -3.54
C SER A 117 4.05 4.56 -3.95
N ALA A 118 5.05 4.36 -3.07
CA ALA A 118 6.43 4.74 -3.34
C ALA A 118 7.05 3.87 -4.44
N LEU A 119 6.84 2.55 -4.39
CA LEU A 119 7.33 1.61 -5.39
C LEU A 119 6.61 1.79 -6.74
N LEU A 120 5.31 2.09 -6.73
CA LEU A 120 4.61 2.45 -7.97
C LEU A 120 5.22 3.71 -8.59
N ASN A 121 5.40 4.78 -7.81
CA ASN A 121 6.01 6.01 -8.32
C ASN A 121 7.45 5.78 -8.81
N TYR A 122 8.20 4.89 -8.16
CA TYR A 122 9.51 4.48 -8.65
C TYR A 122 9.43 3.77 -10.00
N ALA A 123 8.51 2.82 -10.16
CA ALA A 123 8.28 2.14 -11.45
C ALA A 123 7.87 3.11 -12.56
N LEU A 124 6.96 4.07 -12.27
CA LEU A 124 6.56 5.12 -13.22
C LEU A 124 7.76 5.96 -13.67
N VAL A 125 8.59 6.41 -12.73
CA VAL A 125 9.79 7.21 -13.04
C VAL A 125 10.81 6.39 -13.85
N GLN A 126 11.00 5.11 -13.54
CA GLN A 126 11.88 4.23 -14.33
C GLN A 126 11.35 3.99 -15.75
N ALA A 127 10.03 4.07 -15.95
CA ALA A 127 9.38 4.03 -17.26
C ALA A 127 9.35 5.41 -17.98
N GLY A 128 9.95 6.46 -17.40
CA GLY A 128 9.95 7.80 -17.99
C GLY A 128 8.63 8.56 -17.87
N LEU A 129 7.78 8.17 -16.92
CA LEU A 129 6.48 8.78 -16.63
C LEU A 129 6.55 9.65 -15.35
N ASP A 130 5.59 10.56 -15.23
CA ASP A 130 5.43 11.39 -14.03
C ASP A 130 4.90 10.58 -12.83
N THR A 131 5.34 10.96 -11.64
CA THR A 131 4.84 10.40 -10.37
C THR A 131 3.36 10.73 -10.16
N ALA A 132 2.61 9.79 -9.60
CA ALA A 132 1.24 10.01 -9.14
C ALA A 132 1.20 10.70 -7.75
N GLU A 133 0.15 11.49 -7.53
CA GLU A 133 -0.21 12.01 -6.22
C GLU A 133 -0.92 10.94 -5.39
N ILE A 134 -0.64 10.89 -4.09
CA ILE A 134 -0.95 9.72 -3.26
C ILE A 134 -2.10 10.05 -2.30
N ALA A 135 -3.21 9.30 -2.35
CA ALA A 135 -4.26 9.45 -1.35
C ALA A 135 -3.85 8.83 -0.01
N ILE A 136 -3.87 9.62 1.06
CA ILE A 136 -3.58 9.16 2.42
C ILE A 136 -4.74 9.46 3.37
N GLY A 137 -4.95 8.59 4.36
CA GLY A 137 -5.94 8.84 5.42
C GLY A 137 -5.50 9.91 6.40
N ASP A 138 -6.47 10.64 6.96
CA ASP A 138 -6.24 11.63 8.02
C ASP A 138 -5.72 11.04 9.34
N ASN A 139 -5.85 9.72 9.55
CA ASN A 139 -5.25 9.02 10.69
C ASN A 139 -3.72 9.19 10.76
N LEU A 140 -3.05 9.26 9.61
CA LEU A 140 -1.60 9.45 9.53
C LEU A 140 -1.17 10.90 9.83
N LEU A 141 -2.12 11.84 9.86
CA LEU A 141 -1.86 13.27 10.07
C LEU A 141 -1.91 13.68 11.54
N THR A 142 -2.26 12.74 12.43
CA THR A 142 -2.19 12.94 13.88
C THR A 142 -0.78 13.31 14.34
N ASN A 143 0.25 12.81 13.65
CA ASN A 143 1.62 13.26 13.81
C ASN A 143 1.96 14.34 12.76
N PRO A 144 2.21 15.61 13.18
CA PRO A 144 2.51 16.70 12.26
C PRO A 144 3.71 16.45 11.33
N LEU A 145 4.68 15.64 11.75
CA LEU A 145 5.89 15.37 10.97
C LEU A 145 5.62 14.39 9.85
N ILE A 146 4.82 13.35 10.14
CA ILE A 146 4.39 12.38 9.14
C ILE A 146 3.49 13.08 8.12
N SER A 147 2.60 13.94 8.59
CA SER A 147 1.81 14.83 7.74
C SER A 147 2.70 15.67 6.82
N ASP A 148 3.70 16.35 7.37
CA ASP A 148 4.62 17.20 6.61
C ASP A 148 5.38 16.40 5.54
N LEU A 149 5.94 15.24 5.90
CA LEU A 149 6.70 14.37 4.99
C LEU A 149 5.83 13.80 3.85
N LEU A 150 4.65 13.28 4.18
CA LEU A 150 3.77 12.70 3.16
C LEU A 150 3.27 13.77 2.19
N ARG A 151 2.86 14.95 2.69
CA ARG A 151 2.40 16.05 1.83
C ARG A 151 3.51 16.66 0.97
N LEU A 152 4.77 16.64 1.43
CA LEU A 152 5.93 16.96 0.59
C LEU A 152 6.14 15.89 -0.49
N ASN A 153 5.83 14.62 -0.19
CA ASN A 153 5.88 13.52 -1.14
C ASN A 153 4.62 13.42 -2.03
N LYS A 154 4.02 14.55 -2.40
CA LYS A 154 2.82 14.63 -3.25
C LYS A 154 1.58 13.89 -2.70
N SER A 155 1.49 13.65 -1.39
CA SER A 155 0.27 13.06 -0.80
C SER A 155 -0.82 14.10 -0.56
N PHE A 156 -2.07 13.72 -0.86
CA PHE A 156 -3.27 14.48 -0.51
C PHE A 156 -4.14 13.73 0.49
N VAL A 157 -4.90 14.49 1.28
CA VAL A 157 -5.59 14.00 2.47
C VAL A 157 -7.02 13.58 2.17
N VAL A 158 -7.37 12.38 2.63
CA VAL A 158 -8.72 11.85 2.69
C VAL A 158 -9.24 11.99 4.12
N ASN A 159 -10.14 12.96 4.33
CA ASN A 159 -10.72 13.23 5.65
C ASN A 159 -11.77 12.15 6.02
N ARG A 160 -11.43 11.24 6.95
CA ARG A 160 -12.27 10.10 7.36
C ARG A 160 -12.90 10.29 8.74
N SER A 161 -12.22 11.04 9.61
CA SER A 161 -12.61 11.33 11.00
C SER A 161 -13.82 12.26 11.14
N VAL A 162 -14.33 12.80 10.02
CA VAL A 162 -15.46 13.74 10.02
C VAL A 162 -16.73 13.05 10.50
N THR A 163 -17.37 13.61 11.53
CA THR A 163 -18.62 13.10 12.09
C THR A 163 -19.83 13.75 11.42
N GLY A 164 -20.92 12.97 11.27
CA GLY A 164 -22.17 13.43 10.67
C GLY A 164 -22.24 13.28 9.15
N VAL A 165 -23.41 12.83 8.67
CA VAL A 165 -23.65 12.47 7.27
C VAL A 165 -23.37 13.63 6.32
N LYS A 166 -23.83 14.84 6.65
CA LYS A 166 -23.66 16.04 5.81
C LYS A 166 -22.19 16.42 5.65
N ALA A 167 -21.43 16.41 6.74
CA ALA A 167 -20.03 16.78 6.73
C ALA A 167 -19.18 15.72 6.01
N LYS A 168 -19.46 14.42 6.20
CA LYS A 168 -18.85 13.33 5.41
C LYS A 168 -19.12 13.50 3.92
N TYR A 169 -20.36 13.76 3.53
CA TYR A 169 -20.71 13.96 2.12
C TYR A 169 -19.99 15.18 1.50
N GLN A 170 -19.83 16.26 2.26
CA GLN A 170 -19.06 17.43 1.82
C GLN A 170 -17.59 17.09 1.64
N ALA A 171 -16.96 16.40 2.60
CA ALA A 171 -15.56 15.97 2.49
C ALA A 171 -15.33 15.04 1.30
N LEU A 172 -16.23 14.08 1.06
CA LEU A 172 -16.16 13.18 -0.10
C LEU A 172 -16.39 13.92 -1.43
N THR A 173 -17.27 14.94 -1.44
CA THR A 173 -17.46 15.80 -2.62
C THR A 173 -16.19 16.61 -2.91
N GLU A 174 -15.57 17.19 -1.88
CA GLU A 174 -14.33 17.97 -2.00
C GLU A 174 -13.19 17.11 -2.55
N LEU A 175 -13.06 15.89 -2.03
CA LEU A 175 -12.11 14.89 -2.52
C LEU A 175 -12.36 14.53 -3.99
N SER A 176 -13.61 14.23 -4.35
CA SER A 176 -14.00 13.96 -5.74
C SER A 176 -13.66 15.13 -6.65
N HIS A 177 -13.91 16.37 -6.20
CA HIS A 177 -13.58 17.57 -6.95
C HIS A 177 -12.07 17.68 -7.17
N TYR A 178 -11.28 17.50 -6.10
CA TYR A 178 -9.82 17.54 -6.18
C TYR A 178 -9.26 16.52 -7.18
N ILE A 179 -9.70 15.26 -7.11
CA ILE A 179 -9.22 14.19 -7.99
C ILE A 179 -9.53 14.50 -9.46
N ASN A 180 -10.76 14.92 -9.75
CA ASN A 180 -11.15 15.28 -11.11
C ASN A 180 -10.40 16.51 -11.64
N GLN A 181 -10.16 17.51 -10.79
CA GLN A 181 -9.37 18.68 -11.17
C GLN A 181 -7.90 18.32 -11.41
N ALA A 182 -7.30 17.50 -10.54
CA ALA A 182 -5.93 17.03 -10.71
C ALA A 182 -5.75 16.25 -12.01
N SER A 183 -6.66 15.32 -12.31
CA SER A 183 -6.67 14.60 -13.58
C SER A 183 -6.82 15.56 -14.77
N ALA A 184 -7.75 16.54 -14.71
CA ALA A 184 -7.92 17.53 -15.78
C ALA A 184 -6.69 18.44 -15.98
N GLU A 185 -5.89 18.66 -14.94
CA GLU A 185 -4.62 19.39 -14.98
C GLU A 185 -3.43 18.51 -15.39
N GLY A 186 -3.66 17.26 -15.80
CA GLY A 186 -2.62 16.34 -16.25
C GLY A 186 -1.87 15.63 -15.12
N ARG A 187 -2.38 15.66 -13.89
CA ARG A 187 -1.76 15.01 -12.73
C ARG A 187 -2.37 13.64 -12.49
N SER A 188 -1.53 12.60 -12.48
CA SER A 188 -1.92 11.24 -12.12
C SER A 188 -2.14 11.08 -10.62
N ILE A 189 -2.98 10.14 -10.23
CA ILE A 189 -3.36 9.87 -8.84
C ILE A 189 -3.23 8.38 -8.55
N TRP A 190 -2.81 8.05 -7.33
CA TRP A 190 -2.88 6.70 -6.79
C TRP A 190 -3.86 6.65 -5.61
N ILE A 191 -4.76 5.67 -5.64
CA ILE A 191 -5.67 5.33 -4.55
C ILE A 191 -5.64 3.82 -4.29
N ALA A 192 -5.76 3.42 -3.02
CA ALA A 192 -6.02 2.03 -2.68
C ALA A 192 -7.45 1.64 -3.09
N GLN A 193 -7.66 0.39 -3.50
CA GLN A 193 -8.95 -0.14 -3.94
C GLN A 193 -10.01 -0.25 -2.83
N ARG A 194 -9.62 -0.07 -1.57
CA ARG A 194 -10.49 -0.02 -0.40
C ARG A 194 -9.84 0.77 0.72
N GLU A 195 -10.63 1.11 1.74
CA GLU A 195 -10.11 1.84 2.88
C GLU A 195 -9.20 0.96 3.76
N GLY A 196 -7.92 1.37 3.86
CA GLY A 196 -6.93 0.70 4.70
C GLY A 196 -6.26 -0.49 4.02
N ARG A 197 -5.11 -0.90 4.56
CA ARG A 197 -4.36 -2.05 4.05
C ARG A 197 -5.08 -3.37 4.36
N ALA A 198 -4.89 -4.36 3.49
CA ALA A 198 -5.24 -5.75 3.74
C ALA A 198 -4.52 -6.28 4.99
N LYS A 199 -5.29 -6.87 5.90
CA LYS A 199 -4.74 -7.52 7.11
C LYS A 199 -4.67 -9.02 6.94
N ASP A 200 -5.64 -9.56 6.21
CA ASP A 200 -5.82 -10.96 5.86
C ASP A 200 -5.35 -11.24 4.42
N GLY A 201 -4.74 -10.29 3.73
CA GLY A 201 -4.33 -10.48 2.34
C GLY A 201 -5.47 -10.77 1.35
N PHE A 202 -6.74 -10.56 1.73
CA PHE A 202 -7.90 -10.70 0.86
C PHE A 202 -8.31 -9.31 0.35
N ASP A 203 -7.92 -8.96 -0.88
CA ASP A 203 -8.11 -7.64 -1.49
C ASP A 203 -9.23 -7.66 -2.54
N ILE A 204 -10.32 -6.93 -2.28
CA ILE A 204 -11.44 -6.68 -3.22
C ILE A 204 -11.75 -5.19 -3.26
N THR A 205 -12.11 -4.67 -4.44
CA THR A 205 -12.40 -3.25 -4.65
C THR A 205 -13.70 -2.87 -3.95
N ASP A 206 -13.68 -1.79 -3.15
CA ASP A 206 -14.87 -1.21 -2.54
C ASP A 206 -15.59 -0.31 -3.57
N PRO A 207 -16.81 -0.65 -4.01
CA PRO A 207 -17.59 0.17 -4.95
C PRO A 207 -17.85 1.59 -4.44
N ALA A 208 -17.79 1.84 -3.12
CA ALA A 208 -17.94 3.15 -2.53
C ALA A 208 -16.86 4.14 -2.98
N ILE A 209 -15.63 3.67 -3.25
CA ILE A 209 -14.56 4.51 -3.78
C ILE A 209 -14.90 5.00 -5.19
N LEU A 210 -15.45 4.13 -6.03
CA LEU A 210 -15.87 4.48 -7.39
C LEU A 210 -17.06 5.45 -7.37
N LYS A 211 -18.02 5.24 -6.44
CA LYS A 211 -19.11 6.20 -6.18
C LYS A 211 -18.56 7.56 -5.72
N MET A 212 -17.52 7.56 -4.88
CA MET A 212 -16.85 8.79 -4.43
C MET A 212 -16.25 9.55 -5.61
N LEU A 213 -15.53 8.89 -6.52
CA LEU A 213 -14.94 9.53 -7.71
C LEU A 213 -15.98 10.27 -8.56
N HIS A 214 -17.23 9.80 -8.58
CA HIS A 214 -18.34 10.39 -9.34
C HIS A 214 -19.09 11.54 -8.64
N LEU A 215 -18.90 11.76 -7.33
CA LEU A 215 -19.74 12.70 -6.56
C LEU A 215 -19.74 14.13 -7.09
N TRP A 216 -18.58 14.68 -7.43
CA TRP A 216 -18.47 16.04 -7.97
C TRP A 216 -18.97 16.12 -9.43
N PRO A 217 -18.51 15.26 -10.36
CA PRO A 217 -19.02 15.27 -11.73
C PRO A 217 -20.54 15.06 -11.84
N ARG A 218 -21.12 14.24 -10.95
CA ARG A 218 -22.58 14.06 -10.85
C ARG A 218 -23.31 15.38 -10.59
N LYS A 219 -22.77 16.25 -9.73
CA LYS A 219 -23.35 17.59 -9.47
C LYS A 219 -23.27 18.51 -10.69
N GLN A 220 -22.32 18.24 -11.59
CA GLN A 220 -22.15 18.93 -12.86
C GLN A 220 -22.96 18.29 -14.00
N GLY A 221 -23.79 17.26 -13.72
CA GLY A 221 -24.60 16.57 -14.72
C GLY A 221 -23.83 15.56 -15.58
N VAL A 222 -22.60 15.20 -15.22
CA VAL A 222 -21.79 14.20 -15.95
C VAL A 222 -22.19 12.79 -15.52
N SER A 223 -22.36 11.89 -16.49
CA SER A 223 -22.70 10.48 -16.21
C SER A 223 -21.56 9.74 -15.50
N PHE A 224 -21.88 8.62 -14.84
CA PHE A 224 -20.87 7.77 -14.20
C PHE A 224 -19.86 7.25 -15.23
N ALA A 225 -20.34 6.69 -16.34
CA ALA A 225 -19.51 6.14 -17.41
C ALA A 225 -18.58 7.20 -18.01
N ASP A 226 -19.07 8.42 -18.30
CA ASP A 226 -18.23 9.50 -18.84
C ASP A 226 -17.19 9.98 -17.83
N THR A 227 -17.53 9.94 -16.53
CA THR A 227 -16.58 10.30 -15.47
C THR A 227 -15.44 9.28 -15.41
N MET A 228 -15.76 7.99 -15.36
CA MET A 228 -14.76 6.93 -15.26
C MET A 228 -13.86 6.88 -16.50
N ALA A 229 -14.44 7.10 -17.70
CA ALA A 229 -13.68 7.19 -18.94
C ALA A 229 -12.67 8.36 -18.94
N ARG A 230 -13.01 9.51 -18.34
CA ARG A 230 -12.10 10.67 -18.24
C ARG A 230 -10.95 10.45 -17.26
N LEU A 231 -11.18 9.65 -16.22
CA LEU A 231 -10.18 9.41 -15.16
C LEU A 231 -9.10 8.40 -15.58
N ASN A 232 -9.27 7.70 -16.72
CA ASN A 232 -8.37 6.65 -17.20
C ASN A 232 -7.96 5.70 -16.06
N LEU A 233 -8.93 4.97 -15.51
CA LEU A 233 -8.66 4.09 -14.37
C LEU A 233 -7.70 2.97 -14.79
N VAL A 234 -6.61 2.80 -14.04
CA VAL A 234 -5.60 1.77 -14.28
C VAL A 234 -5.52 0.87 -13.05
N PRO A 235 -5.94 -0.41 -13.15
CA PRO A 235 -5.73 -1.37 -12.07
C PRO A 235 -4.24 -1.68 -11.93
N VAL A 236 -3.74 -1.75 -10.70
CA VAL A 236 -2.34 -2.08 -10.39
C VAL A 236 -2.30 -3.21 -9.37
N SER A 237 -1.52 -4.25 -9.64
CA SER A 237 -1.30 -5.33 -8.70
C SER A 237 0.08 -5.21 -8.06
N ILE A 238 0.11 -5.14 -6.74
CA ILE A 238 1.32 -5.06 -5.93
C ILE A 238 1.48 -6.37 -5.16
N SER A 239 2.52 -7.11 -5.50
CA SER A 239 2.77 -8.45 -4.96
C SER A 239 4.04 -8.43 -4.11
N TYR A 240 3.91 -8.85 -2.85
CA TYR A 240 5.05 -9.04 -1.94
C TYR A 240 5.22 -10.53 -1.66
N GLU A 241 6.46 -11.01 -1.67
CA GLU A 241 6.78 -12.37 -1.24
C GLU A 241 6.59 -12.52 0.28
N TYR A 242 7.10 -11.56 1.05
CA TYR A 242 6.87 -11.48 2.49
C TYR A 242 6.30 -10.13 2.89
N ASP A 243 5.30 -10.14 3.75
CA ASP A 243 4.75 -8.94 4.34
C ASP A 243 5.55 -8.59 5.61
N PRO A 244 6.26 -7.43 5.65
CA PRO A 244 7.11 -7.06 6.78
C PRO A 244 6.30 -6.79 8.06
N CYS A 245 4.99 -6.59 7.94
CA CYS A 245 4.06 -6.32 9.03
C CYS A 245 3.12 -7.50 9.32
N ASP A 246 3.37 -8.71 8.77
CA ASP A 246 2.49 -9.86 8.97
C ASP A 246 2.23 -10.19 10.45
N GLY A 247 3.24 -10.16 11.30
CA GLY A 247 3.09 -10.37 12.73
C GLY A 247 2.18 -9.34 13.41
N LEU A 248 2.32 -8.06 13.04
CA LEU A 248 1.46 -6.98 13.56
C LEU A 248 0.03 -7.14 13.07
N LYS A 249 -0.16 -7.48 11.78
CA LYS A 249 -1.48 -7.72 11.19
C LYS A 249 -2.17 -8.92 11.82
N ALA A 250 -1.44 -10.02 12.05
CA ALA A 250 -1.96 -11.20 12.71
C ALA A 250 -2.41 -10.88 14.14
N ALA A 251 -1.60 -10.14 14.90
CA ALA A 251 -1.96 -9.71 16.25
C ALA A 251 -3.20 -8.80 16.28
N GLU A 252 -3.32 -7.88 15.32
CA GLU A 252 -4.51 -7.05 15.16
C GLU A 252 -5.76 -7.89 14.82
N LEU A 253 -5.64 -8.86 13.91
CA LEU A 253 -6.74 -9.75 13.54
C LEU A 253 -7.21 -10.59 14.73
N GLN A 254 -6.29 -11.13 15.52
CA GLN A 254 -6.61 -11.87 16.74
C GLN A 254 -7.35 -10.98 17.74
N ALA A 255 -6.79 -9.81 18.08
CA ALA A 255 -7.39 -8.90 19.05
C ALA A 255 -8.80 -8.44 18.63
N ARG A 256 -9.04 -8.27 17.31
CA ARG A 256 -10.37 -7.96 16.78
C ARG A 256 -11.36 -9.11 16.95
N ALA A 257 -10.91 -10.35 16.74
CA ALA A 257 -11.73 -11.54 16.94
C ALA A 257 -12.12 -11.74 18.40
N GLU A 258 -11.25 -11.32 19.33
CA GLU A 258 -11.47 -11.36 20.77
C GLU A 258 -12.23 -10.11 21.31
N ALA A 259 -12.61 -9.16 20.43
CA ALA A 259 -13.23 -7.88 20.77
C ALA A 259 -12.40 -6.95 21.69
N ASP A 260 -11.12 -7.25 21.88
CA ASP A 260 -10.18 -6.53 22.76
C ASP A 260 -9.29 -5.53 22.00
N TYR A 261 -9.59 -5.26 20.73
CA TYR A 261 -8.76 -4.38 19.92
C TYR A 261 -8.97 -2.89 20.25
N VAL A 262 -7.94 -2.28 20.85
CA VAL A 262 -7.76 -0.83 20.96
C VAL A 262 -6.54 -0.43 20.15
N LYS A 263 -6.74 0.39 19.11
CA LYS A 263 -5.64 0.92 18.30
C LYS A 263 -4.71 1.73 19.20
N ARG A 264 -3.42 1.39 19.19
CA ARG A 264 -2.42 2.07 20.03
C ARG A 264 -1.89 3.31 19.32
N ASP A 265 -1.60 4.34 20.11
CA ASP A 265 -0.88 5.52 19.61
C ASP A 265 0.49 5.08 19.06
N GLY A 266 0.81 5.48 17.84
CA GLY A 266 2.08 5.16 17.18
C GLY A 266 2.13 3.85 16.37
N GLU A 267 1.06 3.04 16.37
CA GLU A 267 1.02 1.76 15.63
C GLU A 267 1.22 1.92 14.11
N ASP A 268 0.67 2.99 13.53
CA ASP A 268 0.85 3.33 12.11
C ASP A 268 2.32 3.71 11.82
N VAL A 269 2.98 4.39 12.77
CA VAL A 269 4.38 4.79 12.64
C VAL A 269 5.27 3.56 12.67
N GLU A 270 5.07 2.66 13.63
CA GLU A 270 5.78 1.39 13.70
C GLU A 270 5.64 0.59 12.41
N SER A 271 4.42 0.52 11.88
CA SER A 271 4.15 -0.17 10.61
C SER A 271 4.93 0.41 9.43
N ILE A 272 4.95 1.75 9.27
CA ILE A 272 5.71 2.43 8.21
C ILE A 272 7.21 2.10 8.33
N LEU A 273 7.73 2.18 9.54
CA LEU A 273 9.15 1.96 9.81
C LEU A 273 9.56 0.51 9.55
N ARG A 274 8.73 -0.47 9.96
CA ARG A 274 8.93 -1.89 9.65
C ARG A 274 8.83 -2.15 8.15
N GLY A 275 7.85 -1.55 7.47
CA GLY A 275 7.69 -1.59 6.02
C GLY A 275 8.96 -1.20 5.27
N ILE A 276 9.64 -0.14 5.73
CA ILE A 276 10.91 0.32 5.18
C ILE A 276 12.07 -0.61 5.56
N ALA A 277 12.18 -0.99 6.84
CA ALA A 277 13.39 -1.61 7.38
C ALA A 277 13.50 -3.13 7.15
N LEU A 278 12.39 -3.86 7.21
CA LEU A 278 12.39 -5.33 7.25
C LEU A 278 12.43 -5.95 5.84
N PRO A 279 13.02 -7.15 5.69
CA PRO A 279 13.11 -7.84 4.40
C PRO A 279 11.73 -8.24 3.88
N LYS A 280 11.51 -8.01 2.58
CA LYS A 280 10.26 -8.25 1.86
C LYS A 280 10.34 -9.40 0.86
N GLY A 281 11.53 -9.98 0.70
CA GLY A 281 11.81 -10.94 -0.38
C GLY A 281 11.69 -10.26 -1.74
N ARG A 282 11.05 -10.93 -2.69
CA ARG A 282 10.75 -10.39 -4.01
C ARG A 282 9.49 -9.52 -3.98
N VAL A 283 9.52 -8.42 -4.73
CA VAL A 283 8.38 -7.51 -4.90
C VAL A 283 8.15 -7.28 -6.39
N HIS A 284 6.89 -7.39 -6.79
CA HIS A 284 6.48 -7.21 -8.19
C HIS A 284 5.31 -6.25 -8.30
N ILE A 285 5.41 -5.30 -9.23
CA ILE A 285 4.31 -4.40 -9.61
C ILE A 285 3.87 -4.70 -11.04
N GLU A 286 2.62 -5.06 -11.21
CA GLU A 286 2.01 -5.28 -12.52
C GLU A 286 1.01 -4.14 -12.79
N ILE A 287 1.30 -3.32 -13.80
CA ILE A 287 0.44 -2.22 -14.25
C ILE A 287 -0.55 -2.76 -15.29
N GLY A 288 -1.82 -2.80 -14.94
CA GLY A 288 -2.89 -3.26 -15.83
C GLY A 288 -3.14 -2.33 -17.01
N ALA A 289 -3.99 -2.79 -17.92
CA ALA A 289 -4.45 -1.97 -19.03
C ALA A 289 -5.52 -0.97 -18.53
N PRO A 290 -5.49 0.30 -18.98
CA PRO A 290 -6.55 1.26 -18.68
C PRO A 290 -7.93 0.71 -19.01
N LEU A 291 -8.88 0.85 -18.09
CA LEU A 291 -10.25 0.42 -18.30
C LEU A 291 -10.98 1.39 -19.24
N GLN A 292 -11.08 1.01 -20.51
CA GLN A 292 -11.71 1.82 -21.57
C GLN A 292 -13.19 1.50 -21.81
N GLU A 293 -13.70 0.41 -21.24
CA GLU A 293 -15.09 0.00 -21.39
C GLU A 293 -16.06 0.90 -20.61
N ARG A 294 -17.30 0.98 -21.09
CA ARG A 294 -18.39 1.68 -20.38
C ARG A 294 -19.11 0.70 -19.45
N TYR A 295 -18.85 0.82 -18.16
CA TYR A 295 -19.51 0.02 -17.13
C TYR A 295 -20.86 0.60 -16.73
N ALA A 296 -21.84 -0.27 -16.48
CA ALA A 296 -23.21 0.12 -16.14
C ALA A 296 -23.29 0.81 -14.76
N ASP A 297 -22.51 0.32 -13.78
CA ASP A 297 -22.49 0.82 -12.42
C ASP A 297 -21.13 0.59 -11.75
N SER A 298 -21.01 1.05 -10.50
CA SER A 298 -19.81 0.88 -9.68
C SER A 298 -19.48 -0.57 -9.36
N GLU A 299 -20.47 -1.47 -9.29
CA GLU A 299 -20.25 -2.88 -8.96
C GLU A 299 -19.62 -3.61 -10.15
N ALA A 300 -20.12 -3.35 -11.36
CA ALA A 300 -19.54 -3.87 -12.59
C ALA A 300 -18.11 -3.37 -12.81
N LEU A 301 -17.85 -2.10 -12.54
CA LEU A 301 -16.50 -1.53 -12.62
C LEU A 301 -15.56 -2.10 -11.54
N ALA A 302 -16.04 -2.28 -10.30
CA ALA A 302 -15.26 -2.90 -9.23
C ALA A 302 -14.84 -4.32 -9.62
N ARG A 303 -15.76 -5.14 -10.17
CA ARG A 303 -15.43 -6.47 -10.68
C ARG A 303 -14.39 -6.45 -11.80
N ALA A 304 -14.44 -5.46 -12.69
CA ALA A 304 -13.46 -5.33 -13.78
C ALA A 304 -12.07 -4.92 -13.26
N LEU A 305 -12.00 -4.04 -12.25
CA LEU A 305 -10.76 -3.71 -11.54
C LEU A 305 -10.19 -4.95 -10.86
N ASP A 306 -11.00 -5.66 -10.07
CA ASP A 306 -10.58 -6.85 -9.35
C ASP A 306 -10.12 -7.96 -10.30
N ALA A 307 -10.81 -8.16 -11.42
CA ALA A 307 -10.43 -9.15 -12.42
C ALA A 307 -9.00 -8.92 -12.93
N GLN A 308 -8.62 -7.67 -13.22
CA GLN A 308 -7.23 -7.35 -13.59
C GLN A 308 -6.28 -7.47 -12.39
N ILE A 309 -6.58 -6.86 -11.24
CA ILE A 309 -5.68 -6.83 -10.07
C ILE A 309 -5.35 -8.26 -9.58
N ILE A 310 -6.35 -9.13 -9.50
CA ILE A 310 -6.21 -10.51 -9.02
C ILE A 310 -5.49 -11.38 -10.05
N LYS A 311 -5.85 -11.27 -11.34
CA LYS A 311 -5.17 -11.98 -12.42
C LYS A 311 -3.68 -11.63 -12.46
N ASN A 312 -3.38 -10.35 -12.30
CA ASN A 312 -2.04 -9.78 -12.35
C ASN A 312 -1.24 -9.99 -11.06
N TYR A 313 -1.87 -10.45 -9.98
CA TYR A 313 -1.16 -10.75 -8.74
C TYR A 313 -0.18 -11.90 -8.97
N ARG A 314 1.10 -11.63 -8.71
CA ARG A 314 2.19 -12.60 -8.82
C ARG A 314 2.26 -13.43 -7.55
N VAL A 315 2.00 -14.72 -7.71
CA VAL A 315 2.02 -15.68 -6.60
C VAL A 315 3.47 -16.06 -6.31
N PHE A 316 3.87 -15.93 -5.05
CA PHE A 316 5.16 -16.39 -4.56
C PHE A 316 5.01 -17.67 -3.73
N PRO A 317 6.10 -18.45 -3.55
CA PRO A 317 6.10 -19.72 -2.84
C PRO A 317 5.48 -19.70 -1.43
N PRO A 318 5.63 -18.64 -0.60
CA PRO A 318 4.95 -18.58 0.70
C PRO A 318 3.43 -18.74 0.65
N ALA A 319 2.78 -18.33 -0.45
CA ALA A 319 1.34 -18.49 -0.61
C ALA A 319 0.92 -19.96 -0.76
N LEU A 320 1.67 -20.74 -1.54
CA LEU A 320 1.42 -22.18 -1.68
C LEU A 320 1.74 -22.91 -0.37
N LEU A 321 2.89 -22.62 0.22
CA LEU A 321 3.30 -23.21 1.49
C LEU A 321 2.26 -22.96 2.58
N ALA A 322 1.67 -21.74 2.62
CA ALA A 322 0.61 -21.44 3.56
C ALA A 322 -0.63 -22.33 3.38
N ILE A 323 -1.04 -22.62 2.14
CA ILE A 323 -2.14 -23.55 1.85
C ILE A 323 -1.79 -24.96 2.31
N GLU A 324 -0.58 -25.45 2.07
CA GLU A 324 -0.12 -26.77 2.51
C GLU A 324 -0.14 -26.90 4.04
N HIS A 325 0.32 -25.86 4.75
CA HIS A 325 0.25 -25.80 6.21
C HIS A 325 -1.21 -25.81 6.71
N LEU A 326 -2.12 -25.05 6.08
CA LEU A 326 -3.55 -25.05 6.43
C LEU A 326 -4.21 -26.43 6.19
N LEU A 327 -3.87 -27.11 5.10
CA LEU A 327 -4.32 -28.48 4.82
C LEU A 327 -3.86 -29.47 5.89
N ASN A 328 -2.59 -29.37 6.31
CA ASN A 328 -2.04 -30.24 7.35
C ASN A 328 -2.68 -29.98 8.71
N LEU A 329 -2.92 -28.72 9.07
CA LEU A 329 -3.64 -28.35 10.29
C LEU A 329 -5.09 -28.87 10.26
N GLY A 330 -5.79 -28.71 9.13
CA GLY A 330 -7.15 -29.21 8.94
C GLY A 330 -7.27 -30.71 9.15
N LYS A 331 -6.34 -31.49 8.58
CA LYS A 331 -6.26 -32.95 8.76
C LYS A 331 -5.98 -33.34 10.22
N ALA A 332 -5.03 -32.65 10.86
CA ALA A 332 -4.64 -32.95 12.24
C ALA A 332 -5.75 -32.64 13.25
N MET A 333 -6.52 -31.59 13.02
CA MET A 333 -7.55 -31.12 13.96
C MET A 333 -8.97 -31.63 13.68
N GLN A 334 -9.19 -32.34 12.55
CA GLN A 334 -10.54 -32.72 12.06
C GLN A 334 -11.53 -31.53 12.07
N SER A 335 -11.02 -30.31 11.89
CA SER A 335 -11.75 -29.07 12.20
C SER A 335 -12.23 -28.30 10.97
N LEU A 336 -11.76 -28.67 9.77
CA LEU A 336 -12.22 -28.08 8.51
C LEU A 336 -13.30 -28.98 7.89
N ARG A 337 -14.36 -28.37 7.36
CA ARG A 337 -15.43 -29.08 6.63
C ARG A 337 -14.85 -29.68 5.34
N ASP A 338 -15.42 -30.79 4.88
CA ASP A 338 -14.98 -31.49 3.66
C ASP A 338 -14.87 -30.56 2.45
N ASP A 339 -15.83 -29.64 2.27
CA ASP A 339 -15.83 -28.66 1.18
C ASP A 339 -14.64 -27.68 1.25
N SER A 340 -14.24 -27.26 2.45
CA SER A 340 -13.10 -26.35 2.64
C SER A 340 -11.78 -27.06 2.37
N MET A 341 -11.68 -28.34 2.74
CA MET A 341 -10.53 -29.18 2.45
C MET A 341 -10.39 -29.45 0.95
N ALA A 342 -11.50 -29.79 0.28
CA ALA A 342 -11.52 -30.01 -1.17
C ALA A 342 -11.10 -28.75 -1.93
N ARG A 343 -11.59 -27.57 -1.50
CA ARG A 343 -11.20 -26.28 -2.09
C ARG A 343 -9.71 -26.02 -1.95
N LEU A 344 -9.15 -26.16 -0.75
CA LEU A 344 -7.71 -25.94 -0.51
C LEU A 344 -6.85 -26.92 -1.32
N GLN A 345 -7.28 -28.18 -1.45
CA GLN A 345 -6.59 -29.19 -2.26
C GLN A 345 -6.58 -28.82 -3.74
N ALA A 346 -7.71 -28.39 -4.30
CA ALA A 346 -7.81 -27.96 -5.69
C ALA A 346 -6.88 -26.76 -5.98
N VAL A 347 -6.87 -25.77 -5.08
CA VAL A 347 -6.00 -24.60 -5.19
C VAL A 347 -4.53 -24.99 -5.12
N ALA A 348 -4.15 -25.87 -4.18
CA ALA A 348 -2.77 -26.34 -4.05
C ALA A 348 -2.30 -27.08 -5.30
N GLN A 349 -3.16 -27.91 -5.90
CA GLN A 349 -2.83 -28.64 -7.13
C GLN A 349 -2.59 -27.67 -8.30
N GLN A 350 -3.51 -26.73 -8.54
CA GLN A 350 -3.37 -25.75 -9.62
C GLN A 350 -2.14 -24.84 -9.44
N ALA A 351 -1.87 -24.42 -8.20
CA ALA A 351 -0.73 -23.58 -7.90
C ALA A 351 0.61 -24.33 -8.00
N GLY A 352 0.65 -25.60 -7.59
CA GLY A 352 1.81 -26.47 -7.74
C GLY A 352 2.22 -26.65 -9.21
N GLU A 353 1.25 -26.74 -10.12
CA GLU A 353 1.51 -26.78 -11.57
C GLU A 353 2.13 -25.47 -12.06
N ALA A 354 1.65 -24.31 -11.60
CA ALA A 354 2.21 -23.00 -11.96
C ALA A 354 3.63 -22.77 -11.40
N LEU A 355 3.98 -23.42 -10.29
CA LEU A 355 5.29 -23.35 -9.64
C LEU A 355 6.23 -24.50 -10.05
N SER A 356 5.82 -25.39 -10.95
CA SER A 356 6.62 -26.54 -11.43
C SER A 356 7.95 -26.17 -12.10
N GLY A 357 8.13 -24.90 -12.48
CA GLY A 357 9.38 -24.35 -13.01
C GLY A 357 10.37 -23.86 -11.93
N VAL A 358 10.00 -23.88 -10.65
CA VAL A 358 10.88 -23.48 -9.55
C VAL A 358 11.79 -24.65 -9.17
N ASP A 359 13.08 -24.39 -8.98
CA ASP A 359 14.04 -25.40 -8.53
C ASP A 359 13.60 -26.01 -7.18
N SER A 360 13.57 -27.35 -7.14
CA SER A 360 13.23 -28.14 -5.96
C SER A 360 14.05 -27.79 -4.71
N GLN A 361 15.34 -27.44 -4.87
CA GLN A 361 16.18 -27.05 -3.75
C GLN A 361 15.81 -25.67 -3.21
N GLU A 362 15.50 -24.73 -4.10
CA GLU A 362 15.06 -23.38 -3.71
C GLU A 362 13.70 -23.41 -3.02
N LEU A 363 12.76 -24.24 -3.51
CA LEU A 363 11.46 -24.41 -2.85
C LEU A 363 11.61 -25.01 -1.45
N ALA A 364 12.49 -26.00 -1.27
CA ALA A 364 12.79 -26.57 0.05
C ALA A 364 13.41 -25.54 1.00
N ARG A 365 14.31 -24.68 0.50
CA ARG A 365 14.88 -23.57 1.28
C ARG A 365 13.80 -22.57 1.71
N GLN A 366 12.93 -22.17 0.80
CA GLN A 366 11.81 -21.26 1.09
C GLN A 366 10.81 -21.87 2.07
N ALA A 367 10.55 -23.17 1.98
CA ALA A 367 9.73 -23.88 2.96
C ALA A 367 10.33 -23.83 4.36
N ALA A 368 11.65 -24.03 4.48
CA ALA A 368 12.36 -23.92 5.76
C ALA A 368 12.33 -22.47 6.29
N ASP A 369 12.60 -21.48 5.45
CA ASP A 369 12.59 -20.06 5.82
C ASP A 369 11.19 -19.62 6.28
N PHE A 370 10.14 -20.03 5.56
CA PHE A 370 8.75 -19.72 5.91
C PHE A 370 8.32 -20.41 7.21
N SER A 371 8.68 -21.68 7.40
CA SER A 371 8.40 -22.41 8.64
C SER A 371 9.11 -21.78 9.84
N SER A 372 10.37 -21.39 9.67
CA SER A 372 11.14 -20.67 10.68
C SER A 372 10.47 -19.35 11.03
N ARG A 373 10.04 -18.58 10.03
CA ARG A 373 9.31 -17.32 10.23
C ARG A 373 8.04 -17.53 11.06
N LEU A 374 7.22 -18.54 10.74
CA LEU A 374 5.99 -18.84 11.50
C LEU A 374 6.31 -19.24 12.95
N ALA A 375 7.37 -20.02 13.18
CA ALA A 375 7.76 -20.49 14.51
C ALA A 375 8.15 -19.37 15.49
N HIS A 376 8.45 -18.16 15.00
CA HIS A 376 8.70 -16.98 15.85
C HIS A 376 7.42 -16.46 16.54
N TYR A 377 6.24 -16.86 16.08
CA TYR A 377 4.96 -16.38 16.58
C TYR A 377 4.19 -17.47 17.34
N PRO A 378 3.36 -17.11 18.34
CA PRO A 378 2.46 -18.04 19.01
C PRO A 378 1.52 -18.74 18.01
N ALA A 379 1.15 -19.99 18.31
CA ALA A 379 0.30 -20.82 17.43
C ALA A 379 -1.02 -20.14 17.01
N GLN A 380 -1.60 -19.31 17.87
CA GLN A 380 -2.82 -18.55 17.58
C GLN A 380 -2.59 -17.54 16.44
N LEU A 381 -1.44 -16.85 16.43
CA LEU A 381 -1.08 -15.89 15.38
C LEU A 381 -0.66 -16.57 14.08
N GLN A 382 -0.02 -17.74 14.17
CA GLN A 382 0.40 -18.50 12.99
C GLN A 382 -0.76 -18.77 12.05
N ARG A 383 -1.96 -19.08 12.57
CA ARG A 383 -3.15 -19.29 11.73
C ARG A 383 -3.51 -18.05 10.91
N TYR A 384 -3.57 -16.87 11.53
CA TYR A 384 -3.86 -15.63 10.81
C TYR A 384 -2.79 -15.29 9.77
N MET A 385 -1.52 -15.58 10.06
CA MET A 385 -0.44 -15.42 9.10
C MET A 385 -0.62 -16.36 7.91
N LEU A 386 -0.92 -17.63 8.15
CA LEU A 386 -1.17 -18.62 7.09
C LEU A 386 -2.33 -18.18 6.19
N GLU A 387 -3.46 -17.77 6.78
CA GLU A 387 -4.62 -17.26 6.03
C GLU A 387 -4.23 -16.04 5.19
N MET A 388 -3.43 -15.12 5.74
CA MET A 388 -2.94 -13.93 5.03
C MET A 388 -2.10 -14.24 3.79
N TYR A 389 -1.24 -15.24 3.85
CA TYR A 389 -0.44 -15.68 2.70
C TYR A 389 -1.24 -16.54 1.71
N ALA A 390 -2.22 -17.31 2.18
CA ALA A 390 -3.06 -18.17 1.33
C ALA A 390 -4.11 -17.37 0.52
N ASN A 391 -4.71 -16.33 1.10
CA ASN A 391 -5.83 -15.60 0.52
C ASN A 391 -5.59 -15.03 -0.90
N PRO A 392 -4.43 -14.46 -1.26
CA PRO A 392 -4.20 -14.01 -2.64
C PRO A 392 -4.37 -15.13 -3.68
N LEU A 393 -3.90 -16.34 -3.34
CA LEU A 393 -3.98 -17.50 -4.21
C LEU A 393 -5.40 -18.10 -4.24
N LEU A 394 -6.10 -18.12 -3.09
CA LEU A 394 -7.51 -18.47 -3.03
C LEU A 394 -8.38 -17.52 -3.87
N ASN A 395 -8.11 -16.22 -3.81
CA ASN A 395 -8.83 -15.23 -4.61
C ASN A 395 -8.64 -15.45 -6.10
N LYS A 396 -7.40 -15.76 -6.50
CA LYS A 396 -7.08 -16.06 -7.90
C LYS A 396 -7.81 -17.30 -8.40
N TYR A 397 -7.92 -18.33 -7.56
CA TYR A 397 -8.69 -19.54 -7.87
C TYR A 397 -10.19 -19.23 -8.03
N ASP A 398 -10.78 -18.50 -7.08
CA ASP A 398 -12.20 -18.16 -7.10
C ASP A 398 -12.57 -17.29 -8.31
N TYR A 399 -11.71 -16.33 -8.69
CA TYR A 399 -11.92 -15.47 -9.85
C TYR A 399 -11.70 -16.18 -11.19
N ALA A 400 -10.89 -17.24 -11.23
CA ALA A 400 -10.74 -18.06 -12.43
C ALA A 400 -11.89 -19.07 -12.61
N SER A 401 -12.58 -19.40 -11.51
CA SER A 401 -13.66 -20.39 -11.49
C SER A 401 -15.06 -19.80 -11.71
N ASN A 402 -15.20 -18.47 -11.60
CA ASN A 402 -16.42 -17.70 -11.88
C ASN A 402 -16.31 -17.01 -13.23
#